data_AF-A0A9Q1HBS5-F1
#
_entry.id   AF-A0A9Q1HBS5-F1
#
_cell.length_a   1.000
_cell.length_b   1.000
_cell.length_c   1.000
_cell.angle_alpha   90.00
_cell.angle_beta   90.00
_cell.angle_gamma   90.00
#
_symmetry.space_group_name_H-M   'P 1'
#
loop_
_entity.id
_entity.type
_entity.pdbx_description
1 polymer ?
#
loop_
_entity_poly.entity_id
_entity_poly.type
_entity_poly.pdbx_seq_one_letter_code
_entity_poly.pdbx_strand_id
1 'polypeptide(L)'
;MLMIVVCSRMTSHNLGLWAKTWGMRFQPSKCNIITFARKKPDVKLAAYKGLLRPVLEYACCVWDPHQSYLQDKLESIQRRSARFISSEFSREPGSMTVILKDLDLPTLAERRKENRLILFSKGFFGKANIPMDRLRHPTRTTRGMHNLHFCQLYSRSNCYKFSFFPKTLKDWNNLPADLIDGLDGHLDPVHYLTNFIRA
;
A
#
# COMPACT_ATOMS: atom_id res chain seq x y z
N MET A 1 11.44 -12.12 -12.29
CA MET A 1 10.65 -11.85 -13.49
C MET A 1 9.81 -10.60 -13.22
N LEU A 2 10.30 -9.41 -13.58
CA LEU A 2 9.57 -8.16 -13.39
C LEU A 2 8.45 -8.07 -14.45
N MET A 3 7.20 -8.23 -14.05
CA MET A 3 6.06 -7.91 -14.91
C MET A 3 5.92 -6.39 -15.00
N ILE A 4 6.35 -5.83 -16.13
CA ILE A 4 6.12 -4.43 -16.47
C ILE A 4 4.71 -4.35 -17.07
N VAL A 5 3.75 -3.81 -16.31
CA VAL A 5 2.41 -3.52 -16.84
C VAL A 5 2.48 -2.21 -17.62
N VAL A 6 2.59 -2.31 -18.93
CA VAL A 6 2.61 -1.14 -19.81
C VAL A 6 1.19 -0.73 -20.18
N CYS A 7 0.82 0.51 -19.87
CA CYS A 7 -0.47 1.13 -20.21
C CYS A 7 -0.64 1.23 -21.74
N SER A 8 -1.86 1.06 -22.23
CA SER A 8 -2.26 1.03 -23.66
C SER A 8 -1.90 2.26 -24.53
N ARG A 9 -1.24 3.27 -23.98
CA ARG A 9 -0.75 4.46 -24.72
C ARG A 9 0.76 4.46 -24.98
N MET A 10 1.50 3.44 -24.54
CA MET A 10 2.93 3.36 -24.79
C MET A 10 3.16 2.66 -26.13
N THR A 11 3.48 3.43 -27.16
CA THR A 11 3.90 2.89 -28.46
C THR A 11 5.22 2.12 -28.31
N SER A 12 5.44 1.10 -29.15
CA SER A 12 6.64 0.24 -29.12
C SER A 12 7.95 1.05 -29.14
N HIS A 13 7.93 2.23 -29.77
CA HIS A 13 9.04 3.17 -29.85
C HIS A 13 9.45 3.75 -28.47
N ASN A 14 8.50 4.11 -27.61
CA ASN A 14 8.77 4.70 -26.29
C ASN A 14 9.34 3.68 -25.30
N LEU A 15 8.95 2.41 -25.43
CA LEU A 15 9.53 1.30 -24.67
C LEU A 15 11.00 1.06 -25.00
N GLY A 16 11.35 1.14 -26.29
CA GLY A 16 12.74 0.99 -26.75
C GLY A 16 13.66 2.11 -26.23
N LEU A 17 13.17 3.35 -26.19
CA LEU A 17 13.91 4.49 -25.62
C LEU A 17 14.14 4.32 -24.12
N TRP A 18 13.10 3.98 -23.35
CA TRP A 18 13.23 3.71 -21.91
C TRP A 18 14.24 2.60 -21.63
N ALA A 19 14.16 1.48 -22.36
CA ALA A 19 15.08 0.35 -22.20
C ALA A 19 16.55 0.75 -22.44
N LYS A 20 16.80 1.60 -23.44
CA LYS A 20 18.14 2.16 -23.70
C LYS A 20 18.62 3.09 -22.58
N THR A 21 17.75 3.97 -22.06
CA THR A 21 18.10 4.89 -20.96
C THR A 21 18.54 4.16 -19.70
N TRP A 22 17.93 3.02 -19.40
CA TRP A 22 18.20 2.24 -18.19
C TRP A 22 19.12 1.02 -18.43
N GLY A 23 19.73 0.90 -19.61
CA GLY A 23 20.65 -0.20 -19.94
C GLY A 23 20.01 -1.59 -19.93
N MET A 24 18.69 -1.69 -20.08
CA MET A 24 17.96 -2.95 -20.07
C MET A 24 17.78 -3.48 -21.50
N ARG A 25 18.07 -4.77 -21.72
CA ARG A 25 17.70 -5.47 -22.97
C ARG A 25 16.36 -6.18 -22.77
N PHE A 26 15.31 -5.66 -23.40
CA PHE A 26 14.04 -6.37 -23.50
C PHE A 26 14.19 -7.55 -24.44
N GLN A 27 13.80 -8.74 -24.01
CA GLN A 27 13.73 -9.92 -24.86
C GLN A 27 12.28 -10.09 -25.33
N PRO A 28 11.92 -9.69 -26.56
CA PRO A 28 10.53 -9.68 -27.00
C PRO A 28 9.91 -11.07 -26.99
N SER A 29 10.71 -12.10 -27.24
CA SER A 29 10.29 -13.52 -27.19
C SER A 29 9.89 -14.01 -25.80
N LYS A 30 10.22 -13.26 -24.73
CA LYS A 30 9.84 -13.55 -23.35
C LYS A 30 8.69 -12.66 -22.85
N CYS A 31 8.19 -11.73 -23.67
CA CYS A 31 7.10 -10.83 -23.30
C CYS A 31 5.76 -11.40 -23.75
N ASN A 32 4.89 -11.77 -22.79
CA ASN A 32 3.51 -12.10 -23.08
C ASN A 32 2.68 -10.81 -23.18
N ILE A 33 2.11 -10.54 -24.36
CA ILE A 33 1.17 -9.43 -24.56
C ILE A 33 -0.22 -9.89 -24.14
N ILE A 34 -0.76 -9.30 -23.07
CA ILE A 34 -2.11 -9.61 -22.60
C ILE A 34 -3.05 -8.47 -23.00
N THR A 35 -4.00 -8.76 -23.89
CA THR A 35 -4.94 -7.77 -24.43
C THR A 35 -6.26 -7.82 -23.68
N PHE A 36 -6.63 -6.73 -23.01
CA PHE A 36 -7.83 -6.61 -22.17
C PHE A 36 -8.92 -5.73 -22.81
N ALA A 37 -9.17 -5.81 -24.11
CA ALA A 37 -10.07 -4.88 -24.80
C ALA A 37 -11.57 -5.17 -24.60
N ARG A 38 -11.98 -6.45 -24.50
CA ARG A 38 -13.40 -6.88 -24.42
C ARG A 38 -13.60 -8.02 -23.42
N LYS A 39 -13.05 -7.88 -22.21
CA LYS A 39 -13.18 -8.88 -21.15
C LYS A 39 -14.16 -8.40 -20.08
N LYS A 40 -14.81 -9.37 -19.42
CA LYS A 40 -15.69 -9.13 -18.27
C LYS A 40 -14.97 -8.29 -17.20
N PRO A 41 -15.70 -7.44 -16.45
CA PRO A 41 -15.10 -6.59 -15.42
C PRO A 41 -14.29 -7.40 -14.40
N ASP A 42 -14.75 -8.60 -14.02
CA ASP A 42 -14.05 -9.47 -13.07
C ASP A 42 -12.64 -9.87 -13.52
N VAL A 43 -12.46 -10.15 -14.82
CA VAL A 43 -11.14 -10.50 -15.38
C VAL A 43 -10.21 -9.30 -15.34
N LYS A 44 -10.73 -8.10 -15.63
CA LYS A 44 -9.95 -6.86 -15.53
C LYS A 44 -9.60 -6.53 -14.09
N LEU A 45 -10.51 -6.78 -13.15
CA LEU A 45 -10.30 -6.61 -11.71
C LEU A 45 -9.23 -7.59 -11.19
N ALA A 46 -9.30 -8.86 -11.60
CA ALA A 46 -8.29 -9.86 -11.27
C ALA A 46 -6.92 -9.46 -11.83
N ALA A 47 -6.84 -8.95 -13.05
CA ALA A 47 -5.59 -8.43 -13.63
C ALA A 47 -5.05 -7.22 -12.87
N TYR A 48 -5.91 -6.29 -12.44
CA TYR A 48 -5.51 -5.17 -11.58
C TYR A 48 -4.92 -5.67 -10.25
N LYS A 49 -5.64 -6.57 -9.56
CA LYS A 49 -5.22 -7.14 -8.27
C LYS A 49 -3.95 -7.99 -8.38
N GLY A 50 -3.77 -8.72 -9.49
CA GLY A 50 -2.64 -9.64 -9.68
C GLY A 50 -1.38 -9.00 -10.27
N LEU A 51 -1.51 -7.95 -11.08
CA LEU A 51 -0.38 -7.39 -11.85
C LEU A 51 -0.01 -5.97 -11.41
N LEU A 52 -1.00 -5.08 -11.32
CA LEU A 52 -0.76 -3.67 -11.02
C LEU A 52 -0.59 -3.44 -9.51
N ARG A 53 -1.49 -4.03 -8.72
CA ARG A 53 -1.51 -3.85 -7.27
C ARG A 53 -0.19 -4.26 -6.58
N PRO A 54 0.46 -5.40 -6.91
CA PRO A 54 1.73 -5.76 -6.29
C PRO A 54 2.84 -4.74 -6.58
N VAL A 55 2.87 -4.17 -7.79
CA VAL A 55 3.86 -3.15 -8.16
C VAL A 55 3.65 -1.86 -7.37
N LEU A 56 2.39 -1.45 -7.15
CA LEU A 56 2.06 -0.26 -6.35
C LEU A 56 2.34 -0.48 -4.85
N GLU A 57 2.16 -1.70 -4.36
CA GLU A 57 2.26 -2.01 -2.92
C GLU A 57 3.65 -2.48 -2.47
N TYR A 58 4.52 -2.90 -3.40
CA TYR A 58 5.81 -3.51 -3.06
C TYR A 58 6.65 -2.68 -2.08
N ALA A 59 6.83 -1.39 -2.37
CA ALA A 59 7.66 -0.49 -1.55
C ALA A 59 6.83 0.42 -0.62
N CYS A 60 5.53 0.17 -0.52
CA CYS A 60 4.58 1.13 0.03
C CYS A 60 4.66 1.22 1.58
N CYS A 61 5.21 0.20 2.21
CA CYS A 61 5.50 0.18 3.64
C CYS A 61 6.65 1.12 4.03
N VAL A 62 7.68 1.25 3.18
CA VAL A 62 8.86 2.11 3.42
C VAL A 62 8.62 3.51 2.86
N TRP A 63 8.05 3.59 1.65
CA TRP A 63 7.80 4.85 0.96
C TRP A 63 6.30 5.19 0.99
N ASP A 64 5.93 6.03 1.95
CA ASP A 64 4.60 6.61 2.04
C ASP A 64 4.67 8.15 2.00
N PRO A 65 4.55 8.77 0.80
CA PRO A 65 4.67 10.22 0.65
C PRO A 65 3.61 10.95 1.47
N HIS A 66 4.00 12.05 2.12
CA HIS A 66 3.08 12.91 2.88
C HIS A 66 2.49 14.03 2.02
N GLN A 67 3.11 14.31 0.87
CA GLN A 67 2.67 15.36 -0.04
C GLN A 67 1.43 14.90 -0.82
N SER A 68 0.37 15.70 -0.76
CA SER A 68 -0.91 15.42 -1.41
C SER A 68 -0.75 15.13 -2.91
N TYR A 69 0.02 15.93 -3.63
CA TYR A 69 0.22 15.75 -5.07
C TYR A 69 0.83 14.38 -5.45
N LEU A 70 1.67 13.80 -4.59
CA LEU A 70 2.23 12.46 -4.81
C LEU A 70 1.19 11.38 -4.51
N GLN A 71 0.41 11.56 -3.45
CA GLN A 71 -0.69 10.66 -3.12
C GLN A 71 -1.74 10.68 -4.24
N ASP A 72 -2.10 11.85 -4.75
CA ASP A 72 -3.04 12.01 -5.87
C ASP A 72 -2.55 11.36 -7.15
N LYS A 73 -1.23 11.42 -7.42
CA LYS A 73 -0.63 10.69 -8.55
C LYS A 73 -0.81 9.18 -8.40
N LEU A 74 -0.61 8.61 -7.21
CA LEU A 74 -0.85 7.20 -6.96
C LEU A 74 -2.33 6.85 -7.10
N GLU A 75 -3.21 7.61 -6.45
CA GLU A 75 -4.67 7.41 -6.55
C GLU A 75 -5.18 7.55 -7.98
N SER A 76 -4.57 8.41 -8.80
CA SER A 76 -4.93 8.54 -10.21
C SER A 76 -4.73 7.24 -11.01
N ILE A 77 -3.77 6.40 -10.62
CA ILE A 77 -3.53 5.08 -11.24
C ILE A 77 -4.66 4.13 -10.88
N GLN A 78 -5.06 4.09 -9.61
CA GLN A 78 -6.21 3.28 -9.17
C GLN A 78 -7.50 3.76 -9.83
N ARG A 79 -7.77 5.07 -9.84
CA ARG A 79 -8.96 5.66 -10.47
C ARG A 79 -9.03 5.34 -11.97
N ARG A 80 -7.90 5.44 -12.69
CA ARG A 80 -7.83 5.06 -14.11
C ARG A 80 -8.09 3.57 -14.32
N SER A 81 -7.56 2.73 -13.45
CA SER A 81 -7.76 1.28 -13.50
C SER A 81 -9.23 0.92 -13.24
N ALA A 82 -9.84 1.52 -12.24
CA ALA A 82 -11.25 1.34 -11.90
C ALA A 82 -12.18 1.74 -13.06
N ARG A 83 -11.96 2.90 -13.70
CA ARG A 83 -12.68 3.30 -14.93
C ARG A 83 -12.50 2.31 -16.08
N PHE A 84 -11.29 1.78 -16.26
CA PHE A 84 -11.02 0.77 -17.27
C PHE A 84 -11.75 -0.55 -17.01
N ILE A 85 -11.90 -0.92 -15.73
CA ILE A 85 -12.62 -2.12 -15.29
C ILE A 85 -14.12 -1.95 -15.53
N SER A 86 -14.72 -0.87 -15.01
CA SER A 86 -16.16 -0.59 -15.17
C SER A 86 -16.54 -0.20 -16.61
N SER A 87 -15.55 0.20 -17.42
CA SER A 87 -15.76 0.79 -18.75
C SER A 87 -16.61 2.07 -18.72
N GLU A 88 -16.65 2.73 -17.56
CA GLU A 88 -17.40 3.94 -17.32
C GLU A 88 -16.47 5.15 -17.23
N PHE A 89 -16.67 6.10 -18.14
CA PHE A 89 -15.83 7.28 -18.29
C PHE A 89 -16.57 8.59 -18.02
N SER A 90 -17.72 8.52 -17.32
CA SER A 90 -18.48 9.69 -16.90
C SER A 90 -17.60 10.65 -16.09
N ARG A 91 -17.77 11.95 -16.32
CA ARG A 91 -17.06 13.04 -15.63
C ARG A 91 -17.87 13.63 -14.48
N GLU A 92 -19.01 13.03 -14.16
CA GLU A 92 -19.87 13.52 -13.09
C GLU A 92 -19.18 13.42 -11.72
N PRO A 93 -19.36 14.43 -10.85
CA PRO A 93 -18.86 14.39 -9.49
C PRO A 93 -19.50 13.21 -8.76
N GLY A 94 -18.70 12.43 -8.03
CA GLY A 94 -19.16 11.23 -7.31
C GLY A 94 -19.17 9.92 -8.13
N SER A 95 -19.06 9.98 -9.46
CA SER A 95 -18.96 8.77 -10.30
C SER A 95 -17.82 7.84 -9.85
N MET A 96 -16.65 8.41 -9.55
CA MET A 96 -15.48 7.64 -9.14
C MET A 96 -15.67 6.95 -7.79
N THR A 97 -16.36 7.59 -6.83
CA THR A 97 -16.59 6.99 -5.51
C THR A 97 -17.57 5.83 -5.60
N VAL A 98 -18.57 5.93 -6.47
CA VAL A 98 -19.51 4.81 -6.76
C VAL A 98 -18.76 3.65 -7.40
N ILE A 99 -17.98 3.90 -8.47
CA ILE A 99 -17.21 2.85 -9.15
C ILE A 99 -16.23 2.14 -8.19
N LEU A 100 -15.57 2.88 -7.29
CA LEU A 100 -14.66 2.28 -6.31
C LEU A 100 -15.41 1.40 -5.30
N LYS A 101 -16.60 1.84 -4.87
CA LYS A 101 -17.46 1.09 -3.96
C LYS A 101 -17.99 -0.19 -4.63
N ASP A 102 -18.43 -0.11 -5.88
CA ASP A 102 -18.93 -1.25 -6.64
C ASP A 102 -17.86 -2.31 -6.90
N LEU A 103 -16.60 -1.88 -7.07
CA LEU A 103 -15.46 -2.77 -7.27
C LEU A 103 -14.80 -3.27 -5.98
N ASP A 104 -15.31 -2.85 -4.82
CA ASP A 104 -14.74 -3.12 -3.50
C ASP A 104 -13.23 -2.80 -3.45
N LEU A 105 -12.90 -1.58 -3.87
CA LEU A 105 -11.54 -1.07 -3.96
C LEU A 105 -11.30 0.01 -2.89
N PRO A 106 -10.68 -0.33 -1.74
CA PRO A 106 -10.26 0.67 -0.76
C PRO A 106 -9.16 1.57 -1.34
N THR A 107 -8.94 2.73 -0.73
CA THR A 107 -7.96 3.69 -1.23
C THR A 107 -6.53 3.15 -1.12
N LEU A 108 -5.62 3.59 -2.00
CA LEU A 108 -4.20 3.22 -1.87
C LEU A 108 -3.58 3.85 -0.62
N ALA A 109 -4.11 4.98 -0.14
CA ALA A 109 -3.69 5.58 1.12
C ALA A 109 -3.96 4.67 2.33
N GLU A 110 -5.18 4.10 2.43
CA GLU A 110 -5.53 3.15 3.48
C GLU A 110 -4.65 1.91 3.42
N ARG A 111 -4.56 1.28 2.24
CA ARG A 111 -3.73 0.07 2.06
C ARG A 111 -2.25 0.28 2.41
N ARG A 112 -1.70 1.48 2.16
CA ARG A 112 -0.35 1.85 2.59
C ARG A 112 -0.21 1.91 4.10
N LYS A 113 -1.19 2.50 4.79
CA LYS A 113 -1.25 2.53 6.25
C LYS A 113 -1.32 1.10 6.81
N GLU A 114 -2.18 0.25 6.25
CA GLU A 114 -2.31 -1.16 6.64
C GLU A 114 -0.98 -1.92 6.50
N ASN A 115 -0.38 -1.87 5.30
CA ASN A 115 0.87 -2.57 5.01
C ASN A 115 2.03 -2.08 5.89
N ARG A 116 2.05 -0.79 6.22
CA ARG A 116 3.03 -0.19 7.14
C ARG A 116 2.86 -0.72 8.57
N LEU A 117 1.62 -0.79 9.08
CA LEU A 117 1.32 -1.35 10.39
C LEU A 117 1.63 -2.85 10.46
N ILE A 118 1.32 -3.61 9.41
CA ILE A 118 1.65 -5.04 9.32
C ILE A 118 3.17 -5.26 9.30
N LEU A 119 3.93 -4.41 8.60
CA LEU A 119 5.39 -4.50 8.63
C LEU A 119 5.94 -4.20 10.03
N PHE A 120 5.39 -3.21 10.71
CA PHE A 120 5.78 -2.86 12.07
C PHE A 120 5.49 -3.97 13.07
N SER A 121 4.31 -4.60 13.00
CA SER A 121 3.99 -5.74 13.88
C SER A 121 4.90 -6.94 13.61
N LYS A 122 5.27 -7.20 12.34
CA LYS A 122 6.27 -8.23 12.01
C LYS A 122 7.63 -7.92 12.64
N GLY A 123 8.05 -6.65 12.64
CA GLY A 123 9.28 -6.24 13.34
C GLY A 123 9.19 -6.45 14.83
N PHE A 124 8.06 -6.05 15.44
CA PHE A 124 7.83 -6.17 16.88
C PHE A 124 7.85 -7.62 17.37
N PHE A 125 7.17 -8.54 16.68
CA PHE A 125 7.14 -9.96 17.02
C PHE A 125 8.35 -10.76 16.49
N GLY A 126 9.41 -10.09 16.02
CA GLY A 126 10.63 -10.76 15.54
C GLY A 126 10.48 -11.54 14.22
N LYS A 127 9.37 -11.38 13.50
CA LYS A 127 9.13 -12.00 12.17
C LYS A 127 9.81 -11.24 11.02
N ALA A 128 10.31 -10.03 11.27
CA ALA A 128 11.10 -9.24 10.33
C ALA A 128 12.30 -8.61 11.04
N ASN A 129 13.45 -8.56 10.37
CA ASN A 129 14.67 -7.96 10.91
C ASN A 129 14.60 -6.42 10.80
N ILE A 130 13.87 -5.81 11.73
CA ILE A 130 13.72 -4.36 11.85
C ILE A 130 14.32 -3.95 13.20
N PRO A 131 15.15 -2.88 13.28
CA PRO A 131 15.74 -2.44 14.54
C PRO A 131 14.69 -1.77 15.43
N MET A 132 14.00 -2.61 16.23
CA MET A 132 12.99 -2.19 17.21
C MET A 132 13.61 -1.83 18.57
N ASP A 133 14.86 -2.22 18.80
CA ASP A 133 15.68 -1.96 20.00
C ASP A 133 15.78 -0.48 20.37
N ARG A 134 15.71 0.41 19.36
CA ARG A 134 15.80 1.87 19.55
C ARG A 134 14.50 2.51 20.03
N LEU A 135 13.40 1.76 20.02
CA LEU A 135 12.09 2.25 20.40
C LEU A 135 11.90 2.10 21.92
N ARG A 136 11.37 3.15 22.56
CA ARG A 136 11.18 3.18 24.01
C ARG A 136 9.71 2.99 24.34
N HIS A 137 9.45 2.20 25.38
CA HIS A 137 8.15 2.13 26.02
C HIS A 137 8.00 3.22 27.09
N PRO A 138 6.79 3.75 27.29
CA PRO A 138 6.52 4.75 28.31
C PRO A 138 6.65 4.13 29.70
N THR A 139 7.34 4.83 30.61
CA THR A 139 7.53 4.37 32.01
C THR A 139 6.26 4.52 32.85
N ARG A 140 5.33 5.40 32.45
CA ARG A 140 4.04 5.62 33.13
C ARG A 140 2.92 5.46 32.12
N THR A 141 1.92 4.67 32.48
CA THR A 141 0.70 4.50 31.68
C THR A 141 -0.33 5.56 32.07
N THR A 142 -1.06 6.06 31.08
CA THR A 142 -2.24 6.92 31.29
C THR A 142 -3.48 6.15 30.87
N ARG A 143 -4.67 6.59 31.32
CA ARG A 143 -5.94 5.88 31.11
C ARG A 143 -6.33 5.63 29.65
N GLY A 144 -5.69 6.30 28.68
CA GLY A 144 -5.92 6.11 27.25
C GLY A 144 -4.84 5.30 26.52
N MET A 145 -3.90 4.68 27.23
CA MET A 145 -2.79 3.93 26.64
C MET A 145 -3.02 2.42 26.77
N HIS A 146 -2.82 1.69 25.68
CA HIS A 146 -2.77 0.23 25.69
C HIS A 146 -1.40 -0.29 26.17
N ASN A 147 -1.32 -1.58 26.47
CA ASN A 147 -0.13 -2.26 27.00
C ASN A 147 1.12 -2.18 26.09
N LEU A 148 0.96 -2.28 24.77
CA LEU A 148 2.06 -2.24 23.78
C LEU A 148 2.33 -0.83 23.22
N HIS A 149 2.07 0.22 23.99
CA HIS A 149 2.25 1.60 23.54
C HIS A 149 3.74 1.98 23.49
N PHE A 150 4.11 2.85 22.55
CA PHE A 150 5.47 3.36 22.40
C PHE A 150 5.56 4.87 22.66
N CYS A 151 6.74 5.33 23.08
CA CYS A 151 7.05 6.75 23.11
C CYS A 151 7.14 7.32 21.68
N GLN A 152 6.40 8.39 21.41
CA GLN A 152 6.47 9.08 20.13
C GLN A 152 7.88 9.65 19.91
N LEU A 153 8.46 9.39 18.73
CA LEU A 153 9.75 9.94 18.35
C LEU A 153 9.61 11.43 18.00
N TYR A 154 10.44 12.27 18.60
CA TYR A 154 10.51 13.69 18.28
C TYR A 154 11.18 13.92 16.92
N SER A 155 10.63 14.83 16.12
CA SER A 155 11.13 15.13 14.78
C SER A 155 11.10 16.63 14.51
N ARG A 156 12.24 17.21 14.10
CA ARG A 156 12.32 18.62 13.67
C ARG A 156 11.96 18.84 12.20
N SER A 157 12.19 17.83 11.34
CA SER A 157 11.96 17.90 9.90
C SER A 157 10.79 17.03 9.46
N ASN A 158 10.09 17.46 8.41
CA ASN A 158 9.02 16.68 7.79
C ASN A 158 9.53 15.34 7.24
N CYS A 159 10.76 15.31 6.70
CA CYS A 159 11.37 14.07 6.19
C CYS A 159 11.42 12.97 7.25
N TYR A 160 11.84 13.30 8.47
CA TYR A 160 11.88 12.34 9.56
C TYR A 160 10.49 12.09 10.16
N LYS A 161 9.68 13.15 10.36
CA LYS A 161 8.31 13.06 10.88
C LYS A 161 7.44 12.07 10.10
N PHE A 162 7.57 12.08 8.78
CA PHE A 162 6.80 11.22 7.87
C PHE A 162 7.56 9.98 7.41
N SER A 163 8.74 9.70 8.00
CA SER A 163 9.44 8.44 7.81
C SER A 163 8.70 7.28 8.50
N PHE A 164 9.15 6.04 8.22
CA PHE A 164 8.51 4.82 8.71
C PHE A 164 8.23 4.84 10.21
N PHE A 165 9.24 5.01 11.08
CA PHE A 165 9.03 4.86 12.52
C PHE A 165 8.10 5.93 13.13
N PRO A 166 8.38 7.25 13.06
CA PRO A 166 7.58 8.24 13.78
C PRO A 166 6.12 8.25 13.33
N LYS A 167 5.87 8.01 12.03
CA LYS A 167 4.52 7.93 11.47
C LYS A 167 3.79 6.66 11.94
N THR A 168 4.45 5.49 11.86
CA THR A 168 3.83 4.23 12.26
C THR A 168 3.57 4.14 13.75
N LEU A 169 4.47 4.68 14.58
CA LEU A 169 4.26 4.72 16.03
C LEU A 169 3.00 5.48 16.40
N LYS A 170 2.74 6.60 15.72
CA LYS A 170 1.51 7.36 15.92
C LYS A 170 0.28 6.54 15.54
N ASP A 171 0.31 5.87 14.39
CA ASP A 171 -0.81 5.05 13.94
C ASP A 171 -1.02 3.82 14.85
N TRP A 172 0.06 3.20 15.32
CA TRP A 172 0.06 2.06 16.24
C TRP A 172 -0.53 2.42 17.59
N ASN A 173 -0.09 3.54 18.16
CA ASN A 173 -0.57 4.04 19.46
C ASN A 173 -2.05 4.44 19.44
N ASN A 174 -2.63 4.68 18.26
CA ASN A 174 -4.06 4.98 18.09
C ASN A 174 -4.91 3.73 17.83
N LEU A 175 -4.32 2.52 17.86
CA LEU A 175 -5.09 1.28 17.74
C LEU A 175 -5.93 1.05 19.01
N PRO A 176 -7.12 0.44 18.87
CA PRO A 176 -7.98 0.16 20.02
C PRO A 176 -7.31 -0.84 20.97
N ALA A 177 -7.43 -0.60 22.27
CA ALA A 177 -6.79 -1.44 23.30
C ALA A 177 -7.25 -2.91 23.21
N ASP A 178 -8.54 -3.14 22.95
CA ASP A 178 -9.13 -4.48 22.79
C ASP A 178 -8.41 -5.31 21.71
N LEU A 179 -7.98 -4.67 20.62
CA LEU A 179 -7.23 -5.33 19.57
C LEU A 179 -5.84 -5.74 20.04
N ILE A 180 -5.17 -4.86 20.79
CA ILE A 180 -3.80 -5.07 21.25
C ILE A 180 -3.75 -6.12 22.36
N ASP A 181 -4.69 -6.08 23.31
CA ASP A 181 -4.77 -7.08 24.39
C ASP A 181 -5.04 -8.49 23.82
N GLY A 182 -5.78 -8.58 22.71
CA GLY A 182 -5.99 -9.84 21.98
C GLY A 182 -4.74 -10.36 21.27
N LEU A 183 -3.72 -9.54 20.98
CA LEU A 183 -2.53 -9.98 20.26
C LEU A 183 -1.67 -10.96 21.06
N ASP A 184 -1.61 -10.80 22.38
CA ASP A 184 -0.75 -11.60 23.26
C ASP A 184 -1.25 -13.05 23.40
N GLY A 185 -2.53 -13.31 23.12
CA GLY A 185 -3.17 -14.62 23.27
C GLY A 185 -3.17 -15.51 22.02
N HIS A 186 -2.73 -15.01 20.86
CA HIS A 186 -2.79 -15.75 19.59
C HIS A 186 -1.46 -16.38 19.20
N LEU A 187 -1.51 -17.60 18.65
CA LEU A 187 -0.36 -18.31 18.07
C LEU A 187 0.36 -17.50 16.98
N ASP A 188 -0.39 -16.70 16.21
CA ASP A 188 0.13 -15.81 15.18
C ASP A 188 -0.46 -14.39 15.28
N PRO A 189 0.11 -13.52 16.14
CA PRO A 189 -0.40 -12.16 16.37
C PRO A 189 -0.43 -11.31 15.11
N VAL A 190 0.57 -11.46 14.24
CA VAL A 190 0.64 -10.76 12.94
C VAL A 190 -0.52 -11.14 12.02
N HIS A 191 -0.94 -12.41 12.02
CA HIS A 191 -2.04 -12.87 11.17
C HIS A 191 -3.38 -12.32 11.67
N TYR A 192 -3.61 -12.40 12.99
CA TYR A 192 -4.76 -11.80 13.64
C TYR A 192 -4.89 -10.29 13.33
N LEU A 193 -3.80 -9.53 13.52
CA LEU A 193 -3.75 -8.11 13.19
C LEU A 193 -4.04 -7.86 11.71
N THR A 194 -3.46 -8.67 10.82
CA THR A 194 -3.65 -8.51 9.37
C THR A 194 -5.11 -8.71 8.98
N ASN A 195 -5.80 -9.67 9.59
CA ASN A 195 -7.21 -9.93 9.33
C ASN A 195 -8.08 -8.80 9.87
N PHE A 196 -7.81 -8.30 11.08
CA PHE A 196 -8.57 -7.18 11.65
C PHE A 196 -8.38 -5.88 10.84
N ILE A 197 -7.15 -5.58 10.44
CA ILE A 197 -6.84 -4.36 9.68
C ILE A 197 -7.44 -4.38 8.27
N ARG A 198 -7.65 -5.57 7.69
CA ARG A 198 -8.17 -5.76 6.33
C ARG A 198 -9.65 -6.20 6.28
N ALA A 199 -10.30 -6.32 7.45
CA ALA A 199 -11.73 -6.60 7.57
C ALA A 199 -12.54 -5.33 7.31
#